data_AF-A0A2V8X9N0-F1
#
_entry.id   AF-A0A2V8X9N0-F1
#
_cell.length_a   1.000
_cell.length_b   1.000
_cell.length_c   1.000
_cell.angle_alpha   90.00
_cell.angle_beta   90.00
_cell.angle_gamma   90.00
#
_symmetry.space_group_name_H-M   'P 1'
#
loop_
_entity.id
_entity.type
_entity.pdbx_description
1 polymer ?
#
loop_
_entity_poly.entity_id
_entity_poly.type
_entity_poly.pdbx_seq_one_letter_code
_entity_poly.pdbx_strand_id
1 'polypeptide(L)' 'TGPDGKYEIKGLPPGEYTIAFVQEKLGEQDVKVTLAAKDAKTIDATFKP' A
#
# COMPACT_ATOMS: atom_id res chain seq x y z
N THR A 1 3.24 11.61 -0.92
CA THR A 1 1.77 11.74 -0.83
C THR A 1 1.35 12.98 -1.58
N GLY A 2 0.34 12.88 -2.45
CA GLY A 2 -0.44 14.07 -2.80
C GLY A 2 -1.27 14.53 -1.58
N PRO A 3 -1.92 15.71 -1.65
CA PRO A 3 -2.85 16.17 -0.61
C PRO A 3 -3.98 15.17 -0.30
N ASP A 4 -4.22 14.23 -1.20
CA ASP A 4 -5.23 13.17 -1.15
C ASP A 4 -4.75 11.84 -0.57
N GLY A 5 -3.48 11.74 -0.16
CA GLY A 5 -2.92 10.52 0.43
C GLY A 5 -2.64 9.39 -0.56
N LYS A 6 -2.82 9.59 -1.87
CA LYS A 6 -2.65 8.53 -2.87
C LYS A 6 -1.19 8.29 -3.24
N TYR A 7 -0.90 7.03 -3.56
CA TYR A 7 0.37 6.53 -4.08
C TYR A 7 0.12 5.51 -5.19
N GLU A 8 1.02 5.49 -6.17
CA GLU A 8 1.00 4.50 -7.24
C GLU A 8 2.38 3.87 -7.38
N ILE A 9 2.46 2.54 -7.29
CA ILE A 9 3.70 1.78 -7.45
C ILE A 9 3.56 0.95 -8.74
N LYS A 10 4.45 1.18 -9.70
CA LYS A 10 4.43 0.54 -11.03
C LYS A 10 5.65 -0.34 -11.25
N GLY A 11 5.50 -1.29 -12.16
CA GLY A 11 6.60 -2.14 -12.63
C GLY A 11 7.04 -3.19 -11.62
N LEU A 12 6.20 -3.52 -10.63
CA LEU A 12 6.47 -4.63 -9.72
C LEU A 12 6.33 -5.97 -10.46
N PRO A 13 7.32 -6.87 -10.32
CA PRO A 13 7.17 -8.25 -10.75
C PRO A 13 6.02 -8.97 -10.02
N PRO A 14 5.56 -10.12 -10.54
CA PRO A 14 4.66 -10.99 -9.79
C PRO A 14 5.36 -11.51 -8.53
N GLY A 15 4.66 -11.53 -7.39
CA GLY A 15 5.24 -11.95 -6.12
C GLY A 15 4.38 -11.63 -4.91
N GLU A 16 4.89 -11.98 -3.74
CA GLU A 16 4.30 -11.60 -2.46
C GLU A 16 5.03 -10.38 -1.89
N TYR A 17 4.26 -9.39 -1.46
CA TYR A 17 4.76 -8.14 -0.94
C TYR A 17 4.08 -7.80 0.39
N THR A 18 4.82 -7.13 1.26
CA THR A 18 4.25 -6.43 2.42
C THR A 18 4.31 -4.94 2.12
N ILE A 19 3.16 -4.28 2.21
CA ILE A 19 3.03 -2.83 2.08
C ILE A 19 2.79 -2.27 3.48
N ALA A 20 3.69 -1.41 3.93
CA ALA A 20 3.57 -0.68 5.18
C ALA A 20 2.96 0.71 4.91
N PHE A 21 1.81 0.98 5.51
CA PHE A 21 1.26 2.34 5.59
C PHE A 21 1.72 2.97 6.90
N VAL A 22 2.51 4.04 6.83
CA VAL A 22 3.06 4.72 8.01
C VAL A 22 2.41 6.09 8.17
N GLN A 23 1.86 6.35 9.35
CA GLN A 23 1.40 7.67 9.78
C GLN A 23 2.10 8.04 11.09
N GLU A 24 2.78 9.19 11.11
CA GLU A 24 3.73 9.56 12.18
C GLU A 24 3.15 9.58 13.61
N LYS A 25 1.86 9.83 13.78
CA LYS A 25 1.17 9.92 15.08
C LYS A 25 0.41 8.67 15.47
N LEU A 26 -0.05 7.90 14.48
CA LEU A 26 -0.99 6.79 14.62
C LEU A 26 -0.33 5.42 14.38
N GLY A 27 0.94 5.42 13.96
CA GLY A 27 1.75 4.23 13.78
C GLY A 27 1.70 3.65 12.37
N GLU A 28 1.98 2.36 12.29
CA GLU A 28 2.17 1.61 11.04
C GLU A 28 1.09 0.54 10.89
N GLN A 29 0.62 0.32 9.66
CA GLN A 29 -0.27 -0.77 9.27
C GLN A 29 0.35 -1.57 8.13
N ASP A 30 0.63 -2.85 8.38
CA ASP A 30 1.15 -3.78 7.39
C ASP A 30 0.02 -4.51 6.65
N VAL A 31 0.13 -4.55 5.32
CA VAL A 31 -0.78 -5.30 4.46
C VAL A 31 0.01 -6.24 3.56
N LYS A 32 -0.28 -7.53 3.64
CA LYS A 32 0.27 -8.52 2.71
C LYS A 32 -0.55 -8.54 1.43
N VAL A 33 0.13 -8.52 0.29
CA VAL A 33 -0.48 -8.57 -1.03
C VAL A 33 0.29 -9.52 -1.94
N THR A 34 -0.44 -10.42 -2.59
CA THR A 34 0.09 -11.24 -3.69
C THR A 34 -0.26 -10.55 -5.01
N LEU A 35 0.71 -10.24 -5.84
CA LEU A 35 0.52 -9.67 -7.19
C LEU A 35 0.75 -10.75 -8.24
N ALA A 36 -0.23 -10.95 -9.12
CA ALA A 36 -0.06 -11.78 -10.31
C ALA A 36 0.55 -10.98 -11.48
N ALA A 37 0.93 -11.68 -12.56
CA ALA A 37 1.50 -11.02 -13.74
C ALA A 37 0.50 -10.06 -14.38
N LYS A 38 0.93 -8.80 -14.56
CA LYS A 38 0.12 -7.68 -15.09
C LYS A 38 -1.12 -7.34 -14.22
N ASP A 39 -1.12 -7.78 -12.97
CA ASP A 39 -2.18 -7.47 -12.02
C ASP A 39 -2.06 -6.03 -11.49
N ALA A 40 -3.19 -5.45 -11.09
CA ALA A 40 -3.25 -4.14 -10.46
C ALA A 40 -4.14 -4.24 -9.22
N LYS A 41 -3.58 -3.89 -8.06
CA LYS A 41 -4.31 -3.90 -6.79
C LYS A 41 -4.35 -2.53 -6.17
N THR A 42 -5.55 -2.14 -5.73
CA THR A 42 -5.77 -0.96 -4.89
C THR A 42 -5.98 -1.43 -3.47
N ILE A 43 -5.28 -0.83 -2.53
CA ILE A 43 -5.41 -1.10 -1.09
C ILE A 43 -5.67 0.23 -0.41
N ASP A 44 -6.76 0.29 0.33
CA ASP A 44 -7.14 1.45 1.13
C ASP A 44 -6.80 1.19 2.60
N ALA A 45 -6.09 2.14 3.21
CA ALA A 45 -5.79 2.15 4.64
C ALA A 45 -6.46 3.36 5.29
N THR A 46 -7.06 3.15 6.46
CA THR A 46 -7.66 4.23 7.26
C THR A 46 -6.98 4.31 8.61
N PHE A 47 -6.53 5.51 8.96
CA PHE A 47 -5.99 5.80 10.28
C PHE A 47 -7.04 6.54 11.10
N LYS A 48 -7.32 6.02 12.30
CA LYS A 48 -8.23 6.65 13.26
C LYS A 48 -7.41 7.16 14.45
N PRO A 49 -7.63 8.40 14.90
CA PRO A 49 -7.09 8.90 16.17
C PRO A 49 -7.50 8.05 17.36
#